data_AF-A0A7D5QAS4-F1
#
_entry.id   AF-A0A7D5QAS4-F1
#
_cell.length_a   1.000
_cell.length_b   1.000
_cell.length_c   1.000
_cell.angle_alpha   90.00
_cell.angle_beta   90.00
_cell.angle_gamma   90.00
#
_symmetry.space_group_name_H-M   'P 1'
#
loop_
_entity.id
_entity.type
_entity.pdbx_description
1 polymer ?
#
loop_
_entity_poly.entity_id
_entity_poly.type
_entity_poly.pdbx_seq_one_letter_code
_entity_poly.pdbx_strand_id
1 'polypeptide(L)' 'MTIPERVRFTFGDRDMVGRVVDAEPTGTLPGGPDWRLRVDVDGITYPTLASEAEAV' A
#
# COMPACT_ATOMS: atom_id res chain seq x y z
N MET A 1 8.57 9.11 -7.30
CA MET A 1 7.72 7.90 -7.27
C MET A 1 6.28 8.37 -7.38
N THR A 2 5.50 7.78 -8.29
CA THR A 2 4.08 8.08 -8.43
C THR A 2 3.31 7.05 -7.58
N ILE A 3 2.55 7.50 -6.60
CA ILE A 3 1.71 6.62 -5.80
C ILE A 3 0.47 6.27 -6.66
N PRO A 4 0.20 4.98 -6.93
CA PRO A 4 -0.98 4.58 -7.69
C PRO A 4 -2.27 4.89 -6.92
N GLU A 5 -3.34 5.25 -7.62
CA GLU A 5 -4.63 5.54 -6.97
C GLU A 5 -5.30 4.28 -6.40
N ARG A 6 -5.05 3.11 -7.00
CA ARG A 6 -5.62 1.83 -6.59
C ARG A 6 -4.54 0.76 -6.59
N VAL A 7 -4.57 -0.11 -5.58
CA VAL A 7 -3.57 -1.18 -5.41
C VAL A 7 -4.22 -2.49 -5.01
N ARG A 8 -3.54 -3.58 -5.37
CA ARG A 8 -3.74 -4.93 -4.83
C ARG A 8 -2.62 -5.23 -3.85
N PHE A 9 -2.95 -5.80 -2.70
CA PHE A 9 -1.99 -6.21 -1.69
C PHE A 9 -2.56 -7.37 -0.87
N THR A 10 -1.70 -8.10 -0.16
CA THR A 10 -2.10 -9.18 0.74
C THR A 10 -2.13 -8.69 2.18
N PHE A 11 -3.19 -8.99 2.92
CA PHE A 11 -3.31 -8.69 4.35
C PHE A 11 -3.80 -9.93 5.11
N GLY A 12 -2.92 -10.50 5.95
CA GLY A 12 -3.13 -11.85 6.46
C GLY A 12 -3.20 -12.85 5.30
N ASP A 13 -4.25 -13.68 5.26
CA ASP A 13 -4.44 -14.69 4.21
C ASP A 13 -5.37 -14.22 3.07
N ARG A 14 -5.61 -12.90 2.97
CA ARG A 14 -6.57 -12.33 2.02
C ARG A 14 -5.88 -11.41 1.03
N ASP A 15 -6.21 -11.60 -0.24
CA ASP A 15 -5.93 -10.61 -1.28
C ASP A 15 -6.99 -9.51 -1.23
N MET A 16 -6.51 -8.28 -1.15
CA MET A 16 -7.33 -7.08 -1.04
C MET A 16 -7.05 -6.15 -2.21
N VAL A 17 -8.07 -5.40 -2.63
CA VAL A 17 -7.94 -4.35 -3.64
C VAL A 17 -8.64 -3.11 -3.12
N GLY A 18 -7.94 -1.97 -3.09
CA GLY A 18 -8.49 -0.74 -2.54
C GLY A 18 -7.83 0.52 -3.07
N ARG A 19 -8.37 1.65 -2.66
CA ARG A 19 -7.89 2.98 -3.06
C ARG A 19 -6.83 3.46 -2.10
N VAL A 20 -5.69 3.94 -2.61
CA VAL A 20 -4.71 4.62 -1.75
C VAL A 20 -5.28 5.97 -1.33
N VAL A 21 -5.40 6.18 -0.03
CA VAL A 21 -5.94 7.41 0.56
C VAL A 21 -4.86 8.25 1.25
N ASP A 22 -3.73 7.63 1.59
CA ASP A 22 -2.57 8.32 2.16
C ASP A 22 -1.29 7.52 1.87
N ALA A 23 -0.15 8.22 1.83
CA ALA A 23 1.15 7.63 1.64
C ALA A 23 2.20 8.40 2.45
N GLU A 24 2.83 7.73 3.40
CA GLU A 24 3.88 8.30 4.23
C GLU A 24 5.21 7.60 3.93
N PRO A 25 6.33 8.34 3.81
CA PRO A 25 7.63 7.71 3.62
C PRO A 25 7.94 6.86 4.85
N THR A 26 8.29 5.61 4.62
CA THR A 26 8.92 4.77 5.64
C THR A 26 10.42 4.99 5.56
N GLY A 27 11.15 4.61 6.60
CA GLY A 27 12.60 4.62 6.54
C GLY A 27 13.14 3.74 5.40
N THR A 28 14.45 3.71 5.27
CA THR A 28 15.11 2.87 4.26
C THR A 28 14.99 1.40 4.64
N LEU A 29 14.35 0.59 3.80
CA LEU A 29 14.37 -0.87 3.90
C LEU A 29 15.62 -1.42 3.18
N PRO A 30 16.03 -2.69 3.43
CA PRO A 30 17.06 -3.38 2.66
C PRO A 30 16.59 -3.56 1.20
N GLY A 31 16.82 -2.55 0.37
CA GLY A 31 16.25 -2.44 -0.97
C GLY A 31 16.00 -1.00 -1.43
N GLY A 32 16.03 -0.03 -0.51
CA GLY A 32 15.87 1.39 -0.81
C GLY A 32 14.80 2.05 0.04
N PRO A 33 14.46 3.32 -0.26
CA PRO A 33 13.37 4.02 0.40
C PRO A 33 12.03 3.36 0.04
N ASP A 34 11.19 3.11 1.03
CA ASP A 34 9.85 2.56 0.85
C ASP A 34 8.79 3.48 1.45
N TRP A 35 7.53 3.29 1.10
CA TRP A 35 6.40 4.10 1.53
C TRP A 35 5.33 3.22 2.17
N ARG A 36 4.77 3.67 3.29
CA ARG A 36 3.60 3.05 3.90
C ARG A 36 2.38 3.67 3.27
N LEU A 37 1.60 2.84 2.63
CA LEU A 37 0.33 3.19 2.04
C LEU A 37 -0.78 2.95 3.06
N ARG A 38 -1.76 3.85 3.11
CA ARG A 38 -3.06 3.59 3.71
C ARG A 38 -4.05 3.38 2.59
N VAL A 39 -4.67 2.21 2.59
CA VAL A 39 -5.56 1.77 1.50
C VAL A 39 -6.96 1.58 2.05
N ASP A 40 -7.92 2.31 1.50
CA ASP A 40 -9.34 2.12 1.78
C ASP A 40 -9.89 0.93 0.97
N VAL A 41 -10.43 -0.06 1.69
CA VAL A 41 -11.12 -1.22 1.13
C VAL A 41 -12.50 -1.26 1.76
N ASP A 42 -13.52 -0.96 0.94
CA ASP A 42 -14.93 -0.94 1.35
C ASP A 42 -15.20 -0.10 2.61
N GLY A 43 -14.53 1.06 2.75
CA GLY A 43 -14.70 1.97 3.89
C GLY A 43 -13.84 1.63 5.12
N ILE A 44 -12.96 0.62 5.04
CA ILE A 44 -12.02 0.26 6.09
C ILE A 44 -10.59 0.51 5.58
N THR A 45 -9.80 1.25 6.36
CA THR A 45 -8.41 1.54 6.01
C THR A 45 -7.45 0.46 6.51
N TYR A 46 -6.59 -0.02 5.61
CA TYR A 46 -5.54 -1.00 5.88
C TYR A 46 -4.17 -0.42 5.56
N PRO A 47 -3.14 -0.70 6.38
CA PRO A 47 -1.77 -0.36 6.06
C PRO A 47 -1.14 -1.44 5.17
N THR A 48 -0.31 -1.02 4.21
CA THR A 48 0.59 -1.91 3.44
C THR A 48 1.83 -1.14 3.01
N LEU A 49 2.88 -1.84 2.59
CA LEU A 49 4.06 -1.22 2.00
C LEU A 49 3.89 -1.09 0.49
N ALA A 50 4.39 0.00 -0.09
CA ALA A 50 4.35 0.20 -1.53
C ALA A 50 5.16 -0.85 -2.29
N SER A 51 6.20 -1.41 -1.66
CA SER A 51 6.96 -2.55 -2.18
C SER A 51 6.22 -3.89 -2.16
N GLU A 52 5.17 -4.01 -1.35
CA GLU A 52 4.35 -5.22 -1.19
C GLU A 52 2.99 -5.11 -1.93
N ALA A 53 2.76 -3.99 -2.61
CA ALA A 53 1.52 -3.67 -3.29
C ALA A 53 1.74 -3.52 -4.79
N GLU A 54 0.79 -3.99 -5.59
CA GLU A 54 0.78 -3.87 -7.04
C GLU A 54 -0.26 -2.84 -7.48
N ALA A 55 0.09 -1.95 -8.41
CA ALA A 55 -0.86 -1.04 -9.02
C ALA A 55 -1.90 -1.82 -9.86
N VAL A 56 -3.16 -1.40 -9.79
CA VAL A 56 -4.29 -2.00 -10.53
C VAL A 56 -4.87 -1.00 -11.52
#